data_AF-E7N423-F1
#
_entry.id   AF-E7N423-F1
#
_cell.length_a   1.000
_cell.length_b   1.000
_cell.length_c   1.000
_cell.angle_alpha   90.00
_cell.angle_beta   90.00
_cell.angle_gamma   90.00
#
_symmetry.space_group_name_H-M   'P 1'
#
loop_
_entity.id
_entity.type
_entity.pdbx_description
1 polymer ?
#
loop_
_entity_poly.entity_id
_entity_poly.type
_entity_poly.pdbx_seq_one_letter_code
_entity_poly.pdbx_strand_id
1 'polypeptide(L)'
;MLSRGGRKKVEKILRLHIDHESWIEQAFVREVKKRGGLALKFVSPGRVGVPDRIVLIPGGRCVFAEIKAPGKKLRKLQIAAHRVIHGFGLEVSVVSSLEEVKTFCERYFGQGIHTASVSAVRD
;
A
#
# COMPACT_ATOMS: atom_id res chain seq x y z
N MET A 1 4.45 3.17 34.96
CA MET A 1 4.82 4.39 34.20
C MET A 1 6.28 4.28 33.74
N LEU A 2 6.59 4.45 32.45
CA LEU A 2 7.97 4.42 31.95
C LEU A 2 8.77 5.66 32.37
N SER A 3 10.06 5.49 32.66
CA SER A 3 11.00 6.58 32.97
C SER A 3 11.16 7.57 31.80
N ARG A 4 11.60 8.81 32.07
CA ARG A 4 11.87 9.83 31.03
C ARG A 4 12.83 9.31 29.94
N GLY A 5 13.83 8.51 30.31
CA GLY A 5 14.73 7.84 29.36
C GLY A 5 14.05 6.74 28.54
N GLY A 6 13.13 5.99 29.16
CA GLY A 6 12.29 4.99 28.48
C GLY A 6 11.36 5.60 27.44
N ARG A 7 10.72 6.74 27.75
CA ARG A 7 9.83 7.43 26.79
C ARG A 7 10.58 7.93 25.55
N LYS A 8 11.72 8.61 25.72
CA LYS A 8 12.55 9.07 24.58
C LYS A 8 13.03 7.92 23.70
N LYS A 9 13.36 6.77 24.29
CA LYS A 9 13.77 5.57 23.54
C LYS A 9 12.62 4.98 22.73
N VAL A 10 11.43 4.88 23.32
CA VAL A 10 10.20 4.41 22.63
C VAL A 10 9.83 5.36 21.48
N GLU A 11 9.87 6.66 21.72
CA GLU A 11 9.53 7.68 20.72
C GLU A 11 10.53 7.70 19.54
N LYS A 12 11.83 7.48 19.83
CA LYS A 12 12.86 7.29 18.79
C LYS A 12 12.64 6.00 18.00
N ILE A 13 12.30 4.89 18.66
CA ILE A 13 12.01 3.60 17.99
C ILE A 13 10.76 3.71 17.10
N LEU A 14 9.72 4.39 17.57
CA LEU A 14 8.50 4.64 16.80
C LEU A 14 8.78 5.50 15.57
N ARG A 15 9.58 6.58 15.70
CA ARG A 15 10.01 7.39 14.55
C ARG A 15 10.80 6.59 13.53
N LEU A 16 11.79 5.81 13.99
CA LEU A 16 12.61 4.97 13.10
C LEU A 16 11.78 3.97 12.27
N HIS A 17 10.69 3.43 12.83
CA HIS A 17 9.82 2.52 12.08
C HIS A 17 8.91 3.24 11.09
N ILE A 18 8.40 4.43 11.43
CA ILE A 18 7.53 5.22 10.54
C ILE A 18 8.28 5.70 9.29
N ASP A 19 9.59 5.93 9.40
CA ASP A 19 10.41 6.47 8.30
C ASP A 19 10.77 5.42 7.23
N HIS A 20 10.40 4.15 7.41
CA HIS A 20 10.75 3.07 6.49
C HIS A 20 9.59 2.65 5.57
N GLU A 21 9.89 2.56 4.28
CA GLU A 21 8.99 2.11 3.21
C GLU A 21 8.35 0.74 3.52
N SER A 22 9.14 -0.20 4.04
CA SER A 22 8.67 -1.55 4.40
C SER A 22 7.62 -1.54 5.50
N TRP A 23 7.65 -0.57 6.41
CA TRP A 23 6.66 -0.47 7.48
C TRP A 23 5.32 0.06 6.94
N ILE A 24 5.37 1.05 6.06
CA ILE A 24 4.19 1.55 5.34
C ILE A 24 3.60 0.42 4.48
N GLU A 25 4.43 -0.35 3.78
CA GLU A 25 3.99 -1.49 2.97
C GLU A 25 3.30 -2.56 3.82
N GLN A 26 3.87 -2.91 4.98
CA GLN A 26 3.25 -3.87 5.91
C GLN A 26 1.90 -3.36 6.44
N ALA A 27 1.81 -2.08 6.79
CA ALA A 27 0.56 -1.47 7.21
C ALA A 27 -0.47 -1.49 6.07
N PHE A 28 -0.06 -1.13 4.86
CA PHE A 28 -0.88 -1.14 3.66
C PHE A 28 -1.50 -2.52 3.39
N VAL A 29 -0.68 -3.57 3.33
CA VAL A 29 -1.14 -4.95 3.09
C VAL A 29 -2.13 -5.39 4.16
N ARG A 30 -1.84 -5.08 5.44
CA ARG A 30 -2.72 -5.42 6.56
C ARG A 30 -4.07 -4.73 6.45
N GLU A 31 -4.09 -3.44 6.14
CA GLU A 31 -5.33 -2.65 6.06
C GLU A 31 -6.18 -3.02 4.84
N VAL A 32 -5.55 -3.34 3.71
CA VAL A 32 -6.24 -3.92 2.54
C VAL A 32 -6.88 -5.26 2.89
N LYS A 33 -6.13 -6.17 3.53
CA LYS A 33 -6.62 -7.49 3.93
C LYS A 33 -7.80 -7.41 4.91
N LYS A 34 -7.72 -6.51 5.90
CA LYS A 34 -8.82 -6.27 6.84
C LYS A 34 -10.13 -5.86 6.16
N ARG A 35 -10.06 -5.27 4.97
CA ARG A 35 -11.20 -4.81 4.18
C ARG A 35 -11.63 -5.80 3.09
N GLY A 36 -11.11 -7.03 3.14
CA GLY A 36 -11.47 -8.10 2.20
C GLY A 36 -10.79 -7.99 0.83
N GLY A 37 -9.80 -7.10 0.67
CA GLY A 37 -8.95 -7.05 -0.52
C GLY A 37 -7.70 -7.91 -0.39
N LEU A 38 -6.97 -8.07 -1.51
CA LEU A 38 -5.65 -8.72 -1.55
C LEU A 38 -4.62 -7.75 -2.14
N ALA A 39 -3.51 -7.53 -1.45
CA ALA A 39 -2.39 -6.71 -1.94
C ALA A 39 -1.21 -7.62 -2.32
N LEU A 40 -1.22 -8.14 -3.55
CA LEU A 40 -0.22 -9.06 -4.07
C LEU A 40 1.06 -8.31 -4.45
N LYS A 41 2.23 -8.89 -4.15
CA LYS A 41 3.50 -8.35 -4.65
C LYS A 41 3.53 -8.43 -6.18
N PHE A 42 3.80 -7.31 -6.84
CA PHE A 42 3.93 -7.30 -8.29
C PHE A 42 5.40 -7.48 -8.69
N VAL A 43 5.67 -8.54 -9.44
CA VAL A 43 6.97 -8.77 -10.07
C VAL A 43 6.70 -9.09 -11.53
N SER A 44 7.38 -8.41 -12.43
CA SER A 44 7.27 -8.62 -13.88
C SER A 44 8.67 -8.88 -14.44
N PRO A 45 9.04 -10.16 -14.67
CA PRO A 45 10.33 -10.49 -15.27
C PRO A 45 10.54 -9.73 -16.59
N GLY A 46 11.72 -9.12 -16.75
CA GLY A 46 12.03 -8.32 -17.93
C GLY A 46 11.45 -6.91 -17.96
N ARG A 47 10.65 -6.50 -16.94
CA ARG A 47 10.11 -5.13 -16.83
C ARG A 47 10.48 -4.48 -15.51
N VAL A 48 11.15 -3.34 -15.61
CA VAL A 48 11.61 -2.54 -14.46
C VAL A 48 10.66 -1.39 -14.15
N GLY A 49 10.63 -0.98 -12.87
CA GLY A 49 9.84 0.17 -12.42
C GLY A 49 8.34 -0.10 -12.33
N VAL A 50 7.89 -1.37 -12.36
CA VAL A 50 6.51 -1.70 -12.04
C VAL A 50 6.16 -1.28 -10.60
N PRO A 51 4.90 -0.92 -10.32
CA PRO A 51 4.46 -0.64 -8.95
C PRO A 51 4.69 -1.84 -8.03
N ASP A 52 4.84 -1.61 -6.73
CA ASP A 52 5.16 -2.66 -5.75
C ASP A 52 4.05 -3.71 -5.59
N ARG A 53 2.78 -3.29 -5.72
CA ARG A 53 1.62 -4.14 -5.41
C ARG A 53 0.52 -4.06 -6.48
N ILE A 54 -0.13 -5.20 -6.72
CA ILE A 54 -1.45 -5.26 -7.35
C ILE A 54 -2.47 -5.46 -6.24
N VAL A 55 -3.47 -4.58 -6.16
CA VAL A 55 -4.52 -4.65 -5.17
C VAL A 55 -5.80 -5.13 -5.83
N LEU A 56 -6.23 -6.34 -5.46
CA LEU A 56 -7.51 -6.90 -5.86
C LEU A 56 -8.58 -6.41 -4.88
N ILE A 57 -9.62 -5.79 -5.43
CA ILE A 57 -10.73 -5.22 -4.69
C ILE A 57 -11.99 -6.05 -5.04
N PRO A 58 -12.84 -6.39 -4.07
CA PRO A 58 -14.13 -7.01 -4.33
C PRO A 58 -14.92 -6.29 -5.44
N GLY A 59 -15.69 -7.07 -6.22
CA GLY A 59 -16.42 -6.54 -7.39
C GLY A 59 -15.59 -6.44 -8.67
N GLY A 60 -14.48 -7.18 -8.76
CA GLY A 60 -13.71 -7.31 -10.01
C GLY A 60 -12.83 -6.10 -10.36
N ARG A 61 -12.54 -5.23 -9.39
CA ARG A 61 -11.71 -4.05 -9.60
C ARG A 61 -10.27 -4.32 -9.16
N CYS A 62 -9.32 -3.68 -9.82
CA CYS A 62 -7.94 -3.67 -9.38
C CYS A 62 -7.33 -2.28 -9.44
N VAL A 63 -6.35 -2.04 -8.56
CA VAL A 63 -5.54 -0.82 -8.56
C VAL A 63 -4.10 -1.21 -8.24
N PHE A 64 -3.14 -0.55 -8.88
CA PHE A 64 -1.74 -0.73 -8.53
C PHE A 64 -1.36 0.21 -7.38
N ALA A 65 -0.49 -0.24 -6.50
CA ALA A 65 0.06 0.60 -5.45
C ALA A 65 1.58 0.61 -5.49
N GLU A 66 2.15 1.81 -5.43
CA GLU A 66 3.57 2.07 -5.32
C GLU A 66 3.83 2.66 -3.92
N ILE A 67 4.67 2.01 -3.14
CA ILE A 67 4.93 2.35 -1.75
C ILE A 67 6.25 3.11 -1.66
N LYS A 68 6.24 4.25 -0.98
CA LYS A 68 7.44 5.05 -0.73
C LYS A 68 7.70 5.21 0.76
N ALA A 69 8.97 5.34 1.14
CA ALA A 69 9.29 5.97 2.42
C ALA A 69 8.84 7.46 2.41
N PRO A 70 8.52 8.05 3.57
CA PRO A 70 8.11 9.45 3.65
C PRO A 70 9.11 10.40 2.96
N GLY A 71 8.59 11.32 2.15
CA GLY A 71 9.40 12.31 1.42
C GLY A 71 10.19 11.76 0.23
N LYS A 72 10.10 10.47 -0.10
CA LYS A 72 10.72 9.91 -1.31
C LYS A 72 9.82 10.11 -2.53
N LYS A 73 10.46 10.35 -3.68
CA LYS A 73 9.80 10.54 -4.98
C LYS A 73 9.95 9.31 -5.86
N LEU A 74 9.07 9.19 -6.85
CA LEU A 74 9.16 8.19 -7.91
C LEU A 74 10.45 8.34 -8.71
N ARG A 75 11.06 7.20 -9.07
CA ARG A 75 12.18 7.15 -10.02
C ARG A 75 11.65 7.33 -11.43
N LYS A 76 12.49 7.81 -12.36
CA LYS A 76 12.12 8.04 -13.78
C LYS A 76 11.45 6.82 -14.42
N LEU A 77 11.97 5.61 -14.17
CA LEU A 77 11.42 4.36 -14.71
C LEU A 77 10.03 4.03 -14.14
N GLN A 78 9.79 4.33 -12.86
CA GLN A 78 8.48 4.15 -12.24
C GLN A 78 7.46 5.11 -12.84
N ILE A 79 7.83 6.39 -13.03
CA ILE A 79 6.97 7.37 -13.71
C ILE A 79 6.58 6.87 -15.11
N ALA A 80 7.53 6.33 -15.88
CA ALA A 80 7.25 5.78 -17.20
C ALA A 80 6.31 4.57 -17.14
N ALA A 81 6.51 3.65 -16.19
CA ALA A 81 5.63 2.50 -15.99
C ALA A 81 4.21 2.93 -15.58
N HIS A 82 4.09 3.90 -14.67
CA HIS A 82 2.79 4.44 -14.23
C HIS A 82 2.04 5.07 -15.40
N ARG A 83 2.73 5.85 -16.26
CA ARG A 83 2.13 6.40 -17.48
C ARG A 83 1.57 5.32 -18.41
N VAL A 84 2.29 4.21 -18.58
CA VAL A 84 1.80 3.09 -19.38
C VAL A 84 0.56 2.47 -18.75
N ILE A 85 0.57 2.20 -17.44
CA ILE A 85 -0.58 1.62 -16.72
C ILE A 85 -1.81 2.54 -16.84
N HIS A 86 -1.63 3.85 -16.64
CA HIS A 86 -2.69 4.83 -16.84
C HIS A 86 -3.20 4.88 -18.28
N GLY A 87 -2.31 4.69 -19.27
CA GLY A 87 -2.69 4.60 -20.68
C GLY A 87 -3.63 3.42 -20.99
N PHE A 88 -3.60 2.36 -20.19
CA PHE A 88 -4.55 1.24 -20.26
C PHE A 88 -5.82 1.45 -19.42
N GLY A 89 -6.02 2.64 -18.86
CA GLY A 89 -7.19 2.97 -18.04
C GLY A 89 -7.14 2.43 -16.61
N LEU A 90 -5.97 1.97 -16.15
CA LEU A 90 -5.79 1.44 -14.80
C LEU A 90 -5.21 2.53 -13.86
N GLU A 91 -5.59 2.46 -12.59
CA GLU A 91 -5.13 3.41 -11.57
C GLU A 91 -3.83 2.92 -10.90
N VAL A 92 -2.95 3.87 -10.57
CA VAL A 92 -1.77 3.67 -9.73
C VAL A 92 -1.84 4.67 -8.58
N SER A 93 -1.84 4.17 -7.34
CA SER A 93 -1.80 5.00 -6.14
C SER A 93 -0.40 4.99 -5.52
N VAL A 94 0.17 6.15 -5.28
CA VAL A 94 1.42 6.28 -4.52
C VAL A 94 1.06 6.44 -3.05
N VAL A 95 1.65 5.61 -2.18
CA VAL A 95 1.38 5.60 -0.74
C VAL A 95 2.70 5.72 0.02
N SER A 96 2.82 6.77 0.83
CA SER A 96 4.03 7.20 1.50
C SER A 96 3.85 7.52 2.98
N SER A 97 2.64 7.30 3.52
CA SER A 97 2.30 7.48 4.92
C SER A 97 1.11 6.60 5.34
N LEU A 98 0.90 6.45 6.64
CA LEU A 98 -0.29 5.75 7.16
C LEU A 98 -1.60 6.47 6.85
N GLU A 99 -1.58 7.81 6.79
CA GLU A 99 -2.79 8.56 6.43
C GLU A 99 -3.15 8.31 4.98
N GLU A 100 -2.16 8.16 4.10
CA GLU A 100 -2.38 7.75 2.71
C GLU A 100 -2.85 6.29 2.61
N VAL A 101 -2.39 5.39 3.50
CA VAL A 101 -2.96 4.02 3.59
C VAL A 101 -4.45 4.08 3.92
N LYS A 102 -4.83 4.89 4.92
CA LYS A 102 -6.22 5.09 5.31
C LYS A 102 -7.04 5.70 4.16
N THR A 103 -6.53 6.75 3.54
CA THR A 103 -7.16 7.43 2.38
C THR A 103 -7.37 6.47 1.22
N PHE A 104 -6.36 5.64 0.89
CA PHE A 104 -6.48 4.60 -0.12
C PHE A 104 -7.60 3.63 0.24
N CYS A 105 -7.62 3.15 1.48
CA CYS A 105 -8.63 2.21 1.94
C CYS A 105 -10.05 2.80 1.88
N GLU A 106 -10.24 4.04 2.30
CA GLU A 106 -11.53 4.74 2.24
C GLU A 106 -12.00 4.92 0.78
N ARG A 107 -11.11 5.34 -0.11
CA ARG A 107 -11.41 5.52 -1.54
C ARG A 107 -11.86 4.22 -2.21
N TYR A 108 -11.16 3.11 -1.95
CA TYR A 108 -11.35 1.86 -2.69
C TYR A 108 -12.23 0.83 -1.98
N PHE A 109 -12.48 0.98 -0.68
CA PHE A 109 -13.26 0.01 0.11
C PHE A 109 -14.36 0.67 0.98
N GLY A 110 -14.40 2.02 1.08
CA GLY A 110 -15.36 2.74 1.93
C GLY A 110 -16.78 2.87 1.33
N GLN A 111 -16.94 2.63 0.04
CA GLN A 111 -18.24 2.50 -0.61
C GLN A 111 -18.72 1.07 -0.34
N GLY A 112 -19.75 0.88 0.49
CA GLY A 112 -20.19 -0.42 1.01
C GLY A 112 -20.27 -1.51 -0.06
N ILE A 113 -19.21 -2.32 -0.18
CA ILE A 113 -19.26 -3.56 -0.96
C ILE A 113 -19.71 -4.65 0.00
N HIS A 114 -20.98 -5.03 -0.15
CA HIS A 114 -21.54 -6.23 0.45
C HIS A 114 -20.69 -7.44 0.02
N THR A 115 -20.03 -8.04 1.02
CA THR A 115 -19.60 -9.43 1.13
C THR A 115 -19.70 -10.27 -0.16
N ALA A 116 -18.57 -10.43 -0.85
CA ALA A 116 -18.24 -11.77 -1.31
C ALA A 116 -17.64 -12.48 -0.10
N SER A 117 -18.26 -13.58 0.34
CA SER A 117 -17.77 -14.41 1.43
C SER A 117 -16.31 -14.82 1.18
N VAL A 118 -15.37 -14.17 1.87
CA VAL A 118 -13.93 -14.47 1.86
C VAL A 118 -13.64 -15.73 2.69
N SER A 119 -14.52 -16.72 2.63
CA SER A 119 -14.31 -18.06 3.18
C SER A 119 -13.61 -18.98 2.18
N ALA A 120 -13.49 -18.58 0.90
CA ALA A 120 -12.98 -19.45 -0.17
C ALA A 120 -11.56 -19.14 -0.69
N VAL A 121 -10.94 -18.02 -0.31
CA VAL A 121 -9.57 -17.69 -0.77
C VAL A 121 -8.63 -17.74 0.42
N ARG A 122 -8.15 -18.95 0.72
CA ARG A 122 -6.97 -19.18 1.55
C ARG A 122 -5.76 -19.17 0.62
N ASP A 123 -4.78 -18.31 0.94
CA ASP A 123 -3.39 -18.48 0.51
C ASP A 123 -2.76 -19.63 1.32
#